data_AF-A0A9P7W669-F1
#
_entry.id   AF-A0A9P7W669-F1
#
_cell.length_a   1.000
_cell.length_b   1.000
_cell.length_c   1.000
_cell.angle_alpha   90.00
_cell.angle_beta   90.00
_cell.angle_gamma   90.00
#
_symmetry.space_group_name_H-M   'P 1'
#
loop_
_entity.id
_entity.type
_entity.pdbx_description
1 polymer ?
#
loop_
_entity_poly.entity_id
_entity_poly.type
_entity_poly.pdbx_seq_one_letter_code
_entity_poly.pdbx_strand_id
1 'polypeptide(L)' 'MSDRRHYRTDLNNLCIQAGWALRFDDNFTGPQNNGTWTSTAYVNDVSCGQGSARDVRTAREEASYHALVYFGRA' A
#
# COMPACT_ATOMS: atom_id res chain seq x y z
N MET A 1 -18.77 0.71 -15.97
CA MET A 1 -18.11 1.65 -15.04
C MET A 1 -17.07 0.83 -14.29
N SER A 2 -15.78 1.02 -14.58
CA SER A 2 -14.73 0.20 -14.00
C SER A 2 -14.52 0.62 -12.55
N ASP A 3 -15.09 -0.16 -11.63
CA ASP A 3 -14.88 -0.08 -10.20
C ASP A 3 -13.43 -0.47 -9.89
N ARG A 4 -12.49 0.44 -10.15
CA ARG A 4 -11.11 0.28 -9.69
C ARG A 4 -11.18 0.45 -8.18
N ARG A 5 -11.29 -0.67 -7.45
CA ARG A 5 -11.14 -0.69 -6.00
C ARG A 5 -9.88 0.10 -5.66
N HIS A 6 -10.08 1.23 -4.98
CA HIS A 6 -9.02 2.13 -4.57
C HIS A 6 -8.58 1.71 -3.17
N TYR A 7 -7.88 0.58 -3.09
CA TYR A 7 -7.43 -0.01 -1.83
C TYR A 7 -6.62 0.99 -1.00
N ARG A 8 -5.88 1.89 -1.66
CA ARG A 8 -5.17 2.99 -0.98
C ARG A 8 -6.12 3.97 -0.30
N THR A 9 -7.20 4.34 -0.98
CA THR A 9 -8.20 5.26 -0.44
C THR A 9 -8.95 4.61 0.72
N ASP A 10 -9.32 3.33 0.59
CA ASP A 10 -10.03 2.58 1.63
C ASP A 10 -9.15 2.43 2.89
N LEU A 11 -7.87 2.06 2.72
CA LEU A 11 -6.93 1.99 3.83
C LEU A 11 -6.72 3.36 4.49
N ASN A 12 -6.60 4.43 3.69
CA ASN A 12 -6.45 5.78 4.22
C ASN A 12 -7.68 6.22 5.02
N ASN A 13 -8.88 5.98 4.50
CA ASN A 13 -10.13 6.29 5.20
C ASN A 13 -10.25 5.50 6.50
N LEU A 14 -9.87 4.22 6.49
CA LEU A 14 -9.81 3.39 7.69
C LEU A 14 -8.87 4.00 8.73
N CYS A 15 -7.65 4.36 8.33
CA CYS A 15 -6.67 4.93 9.24
C CYS A 15 -7.16 6.26 9.84
N ILE A 16 -7.77 7.13 9.02
CA ILE A 16 -8.36 8.39 9.49
C ILE A 16 -9.49 8.13 10.50
N GLN A 17 -10.41 7.21 10.21
CA GLN A 17 -11.53 6.88 11.11
C GLN A 17 -11.06 6.28 12.44
N ALA A 18 -9.99 5.48 12.40
CA ALA A 18 -9.42 4.85 13.58
C ALA A 18 -8.43 5.75 14.34
N GLY A 19 -8.06 6.92 13.77
CA GLY A 19 -7.03 7.79 14.32
C GLY A 19 -5.61 7.23 14.22
N TRP A 20 -5.36 6.33 13.26
CA TRP A 20 -4.05 5.72 13.02
C TRP A 20 -3.21 6.52 12.03
N ALA A 21 -1.90 6.57 12.26
CA ALA A 21 -0.95 7.13 11.31
C ALA A 21 -0.62 6.13 10.20
N LEU A 22 -0.91 6.47 8.94
CA LEU A 22 -0.55 5.68 7.77
C LEU A 22 0.73 6.23 7.12
N ARG A 23 1.77 5.41 7.02
CA ARG A 23 3.04 5.72 6.36
C ARG A 23 3.31 4.69 5.27
N PHE A 24 3.70 5.14 4.09
CA PHE A 24 4.21 4.26 3.04
C PHE A 24 5.72 4.44 2.94
N ASP A 25 6.45 3.34 2.93
CA ASP A 25 7.88 3.29 2.67
C ASP A 25 8.10 2.69 1.29
N ASP A 26 8.55 3.50 0.34
CA ASP A 26 8.77 3.07 -1.03
C ASP A 26 10.26 2.96 -1.32
N ASN A 27 10.67 1.78 -1.74
CA ASN A 27 12.04 1.49 -2.12
C ASN A 27 12.08 1.01 -3.57
N PHE A 28 12.94 1.64 -4.38
CA PHE A 28 13.19 1.19 -5.75
C PHE A 28 14.47 0.36 -5.78
N THR A 29 14.38 -0.86 -6.28
CA THR A 29 15.53 -1.77 -6.38
C THR A 29 15.71 -2.20 -7.83
N GLY A 30 16.95 -2.12 -8.32
CA GLY A 30 17.32 -2.60 -9.66
C GLY A 30 17.68 -1.48 -10.64
N PRO A 31 17.91 -1.83 -11.92
CA PRO A 31 18.30 -0.87 -12.95
C PRO A 31 17.19 0.14 -13.21
N GLN A 32 17.52 1.40 -13.51
CA GLN A 32 16.52 2.45 -13.75
C GLN A 32 15.46 2.10 -14.81
N ASN A 33 15.80 1.22 -15.75
CA ASN A 33 14.96 0.85 -16.89
C ASN A 33 14.11 -0.41 -16.64
N ASN A 34 14.39 -1.16 -15.57
CA ASN A 34 13.75 -2.45 -15.28
C ASN A 34 13.74 -2.76 -13.77
N GLY A 35 13.78 -1.73 -12.93
CA GLY A 35 13.76 -1.89 -11.49
C GLY A 35 12.33 -2.13 -11.00
N THR A 36 12.25 -2.58 -9.76
CA THR A 36 11.00 -2.89 -9.09
C THR A 36 10.82 -1.94 -7.92
N TRP A 37 9.66 -1.31 -7.86
CA TRP A 37 9.20 -0.54 -6.72
C TRP A 37 8.60 -1.51 -5.71
N THR A 38 9.16 -1.52 -4.51
CA THR A 38 8.59 -2.20 -3.35
C THR A 38 8.01 -1.12 -2.45
N SER A 39 6.75 -1.24 -2.07
CA SER A 39 6.10 -0.33 -1.12
C SER A 39 5.63 -1.11 0.09
N THR A 40 5.91 -0.59 1.28
CA THR A 40 5.47 -1.19 2.55
C THR A 40 4.56 -0.20 3.26
N ALA A 41 3.34 -0.63 3.58
CA ALA A 41 2.35 0.14 4.33
C ALA A 41 2.54 -0.10 5.83
N TYR A 42 2.82 0.97 6.56
CA TYR A 42 2.92 1.01 8.01
C TYR A 42 1.73 1.74 8.59
N VAL A 43 1.02 1.09 9.51
CA VAL A 43 -0.07 1.70 10.27
C VAL A 43 0.36 1.75 11.72
N ASN A 44 0.48 2.95 12.29
CA ASN A 44 0.96 3.19 13.64
C ASN A 44 2.34 2.52 13.90
N ASP A 45 3.26 2.70 12.95
CA ASP A 45 4.60 2.08 12.89
C ASP A 45 4.64 0.55 12.76
N VAL A 46 3.49 -0.12 12.64
CA VAL A 46 3.41 -1.57 12.38
C VAL A 46 3.29 -1.83 10.88
N SER A 47 4.16 -2.69 10.32
CA SER A 47 4.05 -3.12 8.92
C SER A 47 2.81 -3.99 8.73
N CYS A 48 1.80 -3.47 8.04
CA CYS A 48 0.53 -4.17 7.83
C CYS A 48 0.42 -4.78 6.44
N GLY A 49 1.20 -4.30 5.47
CA GLY A 49 1.18 -4.83 4.12
C GLY A 49 2.40 -4.41 3.32
N GLN A 50 2.75 -5.21 2.32
CA GLN A 50 3.81 -4.92 1.38
C GLN A 50 3.35 -5.30 -0.03
N GLY A 51 3.74 -4.51 -1.02
CA GLY A 51 3.44 -4.74 -2.43
C GLY A 51 4.63 -4.40 -3.29
N SER A 52 4.71 -5.00 -4.48
CA SER A 52 5.86 -4.82 -5.37
C SER A 52 5.42 -4.77 -6.82
N ALA A 53 5.79 -3.70 -7.53
CA ALA A 53 5.39 -3.53 -8.92
C ALA A 53 6.46 -2.76 -9.71
N ARG A 54 6.26 -2.66 -11.03
CA ARG A 54 7.10 -1.82 -11.90
C ARG A 54 6.86 -0.32 -11.69
N ASP A 55 5.76 0.05 -11.05
CA ASP A 55 5.37 1.42 -10.75
C ASP A 55 5.08 1.59 -9.26
N VAL A 56 5.55 2.69 -8.68
CA VAL A 56 5.32 3.03 -7.27
C VAL A 56 3.83 3.09 -6.92
N ARG A 57 2.99 3.53 -7.86
CA ARG A 57 1.54 3.61 -7.65
C ARG A 57 0.92 2.24 -7.45
N THR A 58 1.28 1.28 -8.30
CA THR A 58 0.79 -0.10 -8.25
C THR A 58 1.33 -0.83 -7.02
N ALA A 59 2.62 -0.63 -6.69
CA ALA A 59 3.23 -1.22 -5.50
C ALA A 59 2.51 -0.79 -4.21
N ARG A 60 2.17 0.50 -4.10
CA ARG A 60 1.40 1.03 -2.97
C ARG A 60 -0.05 0.53 -2.96
N GLU A 61 -0.64 0.28 -4.12
CA GLU A 61 -1.98 -0.28 -4.25
C GLU A 61 -2.02 -1.71 -3.69
N GLU A 62 -1.05 -2.54 -4.09
CA GLU A 62 -0.86 -3.89 -3.55
C GLU A 62 -0.57 -3.85 -2.05
N ALA A 63 0.35 -2.98 -1.60
CA ALA A 63 0.66 -2.83 -0.17
C ALA A 63 -0.60 -2.49 0.64
N SER A 64 -1.48 -1.67 0.08
CA SER A 64 -2.73 -1.29 0.72
C SER A 64 -3.75 -2.41 0.72
N TYR A 65 -3.83 -3.18 -0.37
CA TYR A 65 -4.63 -4.40 -0.41
C TYR A 65 -4.20 -5.39 0.68
N HIS A 66 -2.90 -5.68 0.77
CA HIS A 66 -2.36 -6.56 1.81
C HIS A 66 -2.63 -6.03 3.22
N ALA A 67 -2.53 -4.71 3.43
CA ALA A 67 -2.90 -4.11 4.71
C ALA A 67 -4.39 -4.27 5.03
N LEU A 68 -5.28 -4.08 4.05
CA LEU A 68 -6.71 -4.32 4.24
C LEU A 68 -7.02 -5.79 4.54
N VAL A 69 -6.33 -6.73 3.88
CA VAL A 69 -6.41 -8.17 4.19
C VAL A 69 -5.97 -8.42 5.63
N TYR A 70 -4.87 -7.82 6.07
CA TYR A 70 -4.36 -7.93 7.43
C TYR A 70 -5.38 -7.46 8.48
N PHE A 71 -6.13 -6.39 8.18
CA PHE A 71 -7.22 -5.90 9.03
C PHE A 71 -8.55 -6.65 8.85
N GLY A 72 -8.62 -7.67 7.98
CA GLY A 72 -9.83 -8.45 7.71
C GLY A 72 -10.90 -7.70 6.93
N ARG A 73 -10.51 -6.78 6.04
CA ARG A 73 -11.41 -5.87 5.30
C ARG A 73 -11.32 -5.95 3.76
N ALA A 74 -10.67 -6.98 3.21
CA ALA A 74 -10.40 -7.11 1.76
C ALA A 74 -11.50 -7.82 0.95
#